data_AF-A0ABD6A855-F1
#
_entry.id   AF-A0ABD6A855-F1
#
_cell.length_a   1.000
_cell.length_b   1.000
_cell.length_c   1.000
_cell.angle_alpha   90.00
_cell.angle_beta   90.00
_cell.angle_gamma   90.00
#
_symmetry.space_group_name_H-M   'P 1'
#
loop_
_entity.id
_entity.type
_entity.pdbx_description
1 polymer ?
#
loop_
_entity_poly.entity_id
_entity_poly.type
_entity_poly.pdbx_seq_one_letter_code
_entity_poly.pdbx_strand_id
1 'polypeptide(L)'
;MAILYTDEIRDMTPAERRVELEELETELLNARAVEAAGGAPDDPGRIRELRRTIARIKTIQREEGDDGAQSASERSSGDEPRDEDE
;
A
#
# COMPACT_ATOMS: atom_id res chain seq x y z
N MET A 1 7.99 -11.69 -12.97
CA MET A 1 8.14 -12.67 -11.89
C MET A 1 7.04 -12.44 -10.86
N ALA A 2 7.02 -13.18 -9.75
CA ALA A 2 6.21 -12.78 -8.59
C ALA A 2 7.14 -12.01 -7.63
N ILE A 3 6.71 -10.85 -7.14
CA ILE A 3 7.48 -10.07 -6.15
C ILE A 3 7.38 -10.77 -4.79
N LEU A 4 6.18 -11.24 -4.44
CA LEU A 4 5.91 -12.10 -3.30
C LEU A 4 4.98 -13.24 -3.72
N TYR A 5 5.14 -14.42 -3.11
CA TYR A 5 4.23 -15.55 -3.23
C TYR A 5 3.10 -15.46 -2.20
N THR A 6 2.01 -16.18 -2.46
CA THR A 6 0.82 -16.16 -1.58
C THR A 6 1.14 -16.70 -0.19
N ASP A 7 1.91 -17.78 -0.11
CA ASP A 7 2.25 -18.42 1.16
C ASP A 7 3.09 -17.49 2.04
N GLU A 8 4.07 -16.79 1.45
CA GLU A 8 4.89 -15.79 2.15
C GLU A 8 4.04 -14.67 2.76
N ILE A 9 3.04 -14.18 2.03
CA ILE A 9 2.15 -13.13 2.55
C ILE A 9 1.29 -13.68 3.71
N ARG A 10 0.86 -14.94 3.65
CA ARG A 10 0.07 -15.56 4.72
C ARG A 10 0.90 -15.80 5.98
N ASP A 11 2.20 -16.06 5.83
CA ASP A 11 3.11 -16.24 6.95
C ASP A 11 3.45 -14.90 7.67
N MET A 12 3.25 -13.76 7.00
CA MET A 12 3.41 -12.43 7.61
C MET A 12 2.32 -12.13 8.64
N THR A 13 2.70 -11.41 9.69
CA THR A 13 1.76 -10.80 10.64
C THR A 13 0.97 -9.64 9.99
N PRO A 14 -0.18 -9.25 10.57
CA PRO A 14 -0.94 -8.09 10.08
C PRO A 14 -0.15 -6.77 10.07
N ALA A 15 0.84 -6.61 10.94
CA ALA A 15 1.71 -5.45 10.94
C ALA A 15 2.71 -5.49 9.77
N GLU A 16 3.34 -6.64 9.54
CA GLU A 16 4.28 -6.83 8.42
C GLU A 16 3.59 -6.66 7.08
N ARG A 17 2.40 -7.23 6.89
CA ARG A 17 1.62 -7.04 5.64
C ARG A 17 1.28 -5.58 5.37
N ARG A 18 1.06 -4.78 6.42
CA ARG A 18 0.77 -3.35 6.28
C ARG A 18 2.01 -2.58 5.83
N VAL A 19 3.15 -2.82 6.48
CA VAL A 19 4.43 -2.20 6.08
C VAL A 19 4.77 -2.57 4.65
N GLU A 20 4.71 -3.86 4.31
CA GLU A 20 4.99 -4.36 2.96
C GLU A 20 4.04 -3.74 1.91
N LEU A 21 2.75 -3.58 2.27
CA LEU A 21 1.78 -2.93 1.40
C LEU A 21 2.15 -1.47 1.11
N GLU A 22 2.50 -0.70 2.14
CA GLU A 22 2.90 0.71 2.01
C GLU A 22 4.17 0.87 1.15
N GLU A 23 5.14 -0.02 1.32
CA GLU A 23 6.37 -0.04 0.52
C GLU A 23 6.07 -0.31 -0.96
N LEU A 24 5.26 -1.31 -1.26
CA LEU A 24 4.87 -1.65 -2.64
C LEU A 24 4.03 -0.53 -3.30
N GLU A 25 3.15 0.12 -2.54
CA GLU A 25 2.38 1.28 -3.04
C GLU A 25 3.27 2.48 -3.34
N THR A 26 4.27 2.74 -2.48
CA THR A 26 5.29 3.78 -2.71
C THR A 26 6.11 3.48 -3.96
N GLU A 27 6.53 2.22 -4.14
CA GLU A 27 7.28 1.83 -5.33
C GLU A 27 6.44 1.99 -6.60
N LEU A 28 5.15 1.60 -6.55
CA LEU A 28 4.22 1.77 -7.67
C LEU A 28 4.03 3.25 -8.03
N LEU A 29 3.97 4.13 -7.03
CA LEU A 29 3.88 5.58 -7.25
C LEU A 29 5.12 6.09 -8.00
N ASN A 30 6.32 5.71 -7.56
CA ASN A 30 7.56 6.11 -8.20
C ASN A 30 7.65 5.59 -9.64
N ALA A 31 7.31 4.32 -9.87
CA ALA A 31 7.32 3.74 -11.22
C ALA A 31 6.37 4.47 -12.18
N ARG A 32 5.18 4.86 -11.69
CA ARG A 32 4.22 5.67 -12.46
C ARG A 32 4.71 7.09 -12.73
N ALA A 33 5.43 7.70 -11.79
CA ALA A 33 6.00 9.03 -11.98
C ALA A 33 7.03 9.04 -13.11
N VAL A 34 7.88 8.01 -13.19
CA VAL A 34 8.85 7.84 -14.28
C VAL A 34 8.14 7.65 -15.63
N GLU A 35 7.13 6.78 -15.68
CA GLU A 35 6.33 6.54 -16.89
C GLU A 35 5.63 7.84 -17.36
N ALA A 36 5.04 8.59 -16.43
CA ALA A 36 4.37 9.86 -16.72
C ALA A 36 5.33 10.95 -17.22
N ALA A 37 6.58 10.94 -16.76
CA ALA A 37 7.63 11.83 -17.24
C ALA A 37 8.15 11.45 -18.65
N GLY A 38 7.61 10.38 -19.25
CA GLY A 38 8.06 9.86 -20.54
C GLY A 38 9.36 9.05 -20.45
N GLY A 39 9.77 8.65 -19.25
CA GLY A 39 10.89 7.75 -19.04
C GLY A 39 10.56 6.34 -19.54
N ALA A 40 11.53 5.69 -20.18
CA ALA A 40 11.42 4.27 -20.48
C ALA A 40 11.60 3.48 -19.18
N PRO A 41 10.64 2.60 -18.80
CA PRO A 41 10.83 1.74 -17.64
C PRO A 41 11.98 0.76 -17.89
N ASP A 42 12.85 0.56 -16.89
CA ASP A 42 13.90 -0.47 -16.95
C ASP A 42 13.31 -1.88 -17.06
N ASP A 43 12.14 -2.09 -16.45
CA ASP A 43 11.36 -3.31 -16.55
C ASP A 43 9.89 -2.98 -16.88
N PRO A 44 9.41 -3.24 -18.12
CA PRO A 44 8.03 -2.97 -18.52
C PRO A 44 7.01 -3.82 -17.76
N GLY A 45 7.43 -4.93 -17.14
CA GLY A 45 6.59 -5.80 -16.33
C GLY A 45 6.37 -5.28 -14.90
N ARG A 46 7.24 -4.40 -14.40
CA ARG A 46 7.31 -4.05 -12.96
C ARG A 46 6.01 -3.47 -12.42
N ILE A 47 5.41 -2.50 -13.12
CA ILE A 47 4.14 -1.87 -12.72
C ILE A 47 3.02 -2.93 -12.59
N ARG A 48 2.97 -3.88 -13.53
CA ARG A 48 1.96 -4.95 -13.52
C ARG A 48 2.16 -5.90 -12.34
N GLU A 49 3.42 -6.18 -12.00
CA GLU A 49 3.80 -7.07 -10.89
C GLU A 49 3.51 -6.43 -9.53
N LEU A 50 3.84 -5.15 -9.37
CA LEU A 50 3.50 -4.37 -8.17
C LEU A 50 1.99 -4.35 -7.94
N ARG A 51 1.20 -4.00 -8.96
CA ARG A 51 -0.27 -3.98 -8.86
C ARG A 51 -0.86 -5.34 -8.45
N ARG A 52 -0.32 -6.43 -9.00
CA ARG A 52 -0.79 -7.79 -8.67
C ARG A 52 -0.45 -8.17 -7.23
N THR A 53 0.75 -7.81 -6.77
CA THR A 53 1.21 -8.14 -5.42
C THR A 53 0.41 -7.36 -4.37
N ILE A 54 0.22 -6.05 -4.59
CA ILE A 54 -0.66 -5.19 -3.76
C ILE A 54 -2.07 -5.78 -3.66
N ALA A 55 -2.67 -6.18 -4.79
CA ALA A 55 -4.02 -6.77 -4.79
C ALA A 55 -4.08 -8.07 -4.00
N ARG A 56 -3.02 -8.89 -4.05
CA ARG A 56 -2.92 -10.12 -3.29
C ARG A 56 -2.83 -9.87 -1.78
N ILE A 57 -2.00 -8.92 -1.35
CA ILE A 57 -1.90 -8.53 0.07
C ILE A 57 -3.24 -8.03 0.60
N LYS A 58 -3.90 -7.12 -0.12
CA LYS A 58 -5.23 -6.60 0.26
C LYS A 58 -6.29 -7.70 0.35
N THR A 59 -6.22 -8.69 -0.53
CA THR A 59 -7.13 -9.85 -0.50
C THR A 59 -6.89 -10.69 0.74
N ILE A 60 -5.65 -10.97 1.11
CA ILE A 60 -5.32 -11.75 2.31
C ILE A 60 -5.69 -10.98 3.58
N GLN A 61 -5.40 -9.67 3.65
CA GLN A 61 -5.84 -8.82 4.76
C GLN A 61 -7.37 -8.88 4.95
N ARG A 62 -8.12 -8.88 3.85
CA ARG A 62 -9.58 -9.05 3.86
C ARG A 62 -10.02 -10.43 4.34
N GLU A 63 -9.34 -11.49 3.89
CA GLU A 63 -9.61 -12.88 4.28
C GLU A 63 -9.36 -13.10 5.78
N GLU A 64 -8.32 -12.47 6.34
CA GLU A 64 -7.91 -12.64 7.73
C GLU A 64 -8.56 -11.65 8.71
N GLY A 65 -9.26 -10.63 8.18
CA GLY A 65 -9.99 -9.66 8.99
C GLY A 65 -9.14 -8.50 9.51
N ASP A 66 -8.00 -8.23 8.89
CA ASP A 66 -7.05 -7.17 9.27
C ASP A 66 -7.61 -5.75 9.04
N ASP A 67 -8.65 -5.61 8.23
CA ASP A 67 -9.28 -4.34 7.81
C ASP A 67 -9.80 -3.48 8.99
N GLY A 68 -10.08 -4.08 10.15
CA GLY A 68 -10.72 -3.40 11.29
C GLY A 68 -9.87 -2.31 11.97
N ALA A 69 -8.55 -2.32 11.79
CA ALA A 69 -7.64 -1.39 12.47
C ALA A 69 -7.48 -0.02 11.77
N GLN A 70 -7.96 0.14 10.52
CA GLN A 70 -7.70 1.33 9.69
C GLN A 70 -8.55 2.55 10.10
N SER A 71 -9.79 2.35 10.56
CA SER A 71 -10.76 3.43 10.85
C SER A 71 -10.43 4.31 12.08
N ALA A 72 -9.50 3.87 12.95
CA ALA A 72 -9.24 4.53 14.23
C ALA A 72 -8.11 5.59 14.18
N SER A 73 -7.15 5.47 13.25
CA SER A 73 -5.96 6.34 13.24
C SER A 73 -6.18 7.67 12.52
N GLU A 74 -7.06 7.72 11.52
CA GLU A 74 -7.28 8.93 10.70
C GLU A 74 -8.21 9.97 11.37
N ARG A 75 -8.87 9.62 12.49
CA ARG A 75 -9.78 10.53 13.20
C ARG A 75 -9.10 11.41 14.26
N SER A 76 -7.80 11.23 14.49
CA SER A 76 -7.10 11.93 15.59
C SER A 76 -6.34 13.18 15.17
N SER A 77 -6.23 13.49 13.87
CA SER A 77 -5.31 14.52 13.38
C SER A 77 -5.96 15.69 12.63
N GLY A 78 -7.27 15.92 12.79
CA GLY A 78 -7.95 16.96 12.02
C GLY A 78 -9.24 17.47 12.63
N ASP A 79 -9.19 18.01 13.85
CA ASP A 79 -10.11 19.05 14.31
C ASP A 79 -9.48 19.74 15.53
N GLU A 80 -8.51 20.63 15.31
CA GLU A 80 -8.30 21.71 16.28
C GLU A 80 -9.37 22.75 15.97
N PRO A 81 -10.32 23.03 16.89
CA PRO A 81 -11.26 24.12 16.71
C PRO A 81 -10.42 25.39 16.55
N ARG A 82 -10.67 26.13 15.46
CA ARG A 82 -10.18 27.50 15.35
C ARG A 82 -10.98 28.30 16.36
N ASP A 83 -10.51 28.30 17.60
CA ASP A 83 -10.99 29.21 18.62
C ASP A 83 -10.85 30.63 18.07
N GLU A 84 -11.99 31.30 18.10
CA GLU A 84 -12.24 32.66 17.71
C GLU A 84 -11.36 33.58 18.59
N ASP A 85 -10.54 34.42 17.97
CA ASP A 85 -9.99 35.59 18.66
C ASP A 85 -10.25 36.84 17.80
N GLU A 86 -11.21 37.61 18.32
CA GLU A 86 -11.55 39.05 18.21
C GLU A 86 -10.79 39.96 17.22
#